data_AF-T1WTG8-F1
#
_entry.id   AF-T1WTG8-F1
#
_cell.length_a   1.000
_cell.length_b   1.000
_cell.length_c   1.000
_cell.angle_alpha   90.00
_cell.angle_beta   90.00
_cell.angle_gamma   90.00
#
_symmetry.space_group_name_H-M   'P 1'
#
loop_
_entity.id
_entity.type
_entity.pdbx_description
1 polymer ?
#
loop_
_entity_poly.entity_id
_entity_poly.type
_entity_poly.pdbx_seq_one_letter_code
_entity_poly.pdbx_strand_id
1 'polypeptide(L)'
;PAEGEVKWSPVHKWFFTQDMKEANHFNQSVMLTRTNSIDEEILRKTLKAITVHHDALRLVCKKDEEKGLLLFNRPADLPDEQLYSLTILET
;
A
#
# COMPACT_ATOMS: atom_id res chain seq x y z
N PRO A 1 3.58 -15.02 -4.16
CA PRO A 1 3.71 -13.55 -4.03
C PRO A 1 4.96 -13.06 -4.79
N ALA A 2 4.81 -12.01 -5.58
CA ALA A 2 5.96 -11.34 -6.20
C ALA A 2 6.67 -10.43 -5.19
N GLU A 3 8.00 -10.37 -5.26
CA GLU A 3 8.87 -9.58 -4.40
C GLU A 3 10.05 -9.06 -5.23
N GLY A 4 10.63 -7.92 -4.84
CA GLY A 4 11.81 -7.37 -5.53
C GLY A 4 11.55 -6.11 -6.35
N GLU A 5 12.54 -5.73 -7.17
CA GLU A 5 12.49 -4.52 -8.00
C GLU A 5 11.38 -4.62 -9.07
N VAL A 6 10.59 -3.56 -9.22
CA VAL A 6 9.47 -3.49 -10.15
C VAL A 6 9.80 -2.51 -11.27
N LYS A 7 9.58 -2.94 -12.51
CA LYS A 7 9.74 -2.07 -13.68
C LYS A 7 8.70 -0.94 -13.66
N TRP A 8 9.16 0.24 -14.01
CA TRP A 8 8.33 1.43 -14.09
C TRP A 8 7.32 1.34 -15.23
N SER A 9 6.04 1.56 -14.92
CA SER A 9 5.00 1.79 -15.91
C SER A 9 5.05 3.26 -16.40
N PRO A 10 4.43 3.58 -17.56
CA PRO A 10 4.33 4.96 -18.02
C PRO A 10 3.67 5.91 -17.00
N VAL A 11 2.65 5.44 -16.28
CA VAL A 11 1.97 6.24 -15.25
C VAL A 11 2.86 6.50 -14.03
N HIS A 12 3.72 5.56 -13.63
CA HIS A 12 4.70 5.82 -12.58
C HIS A 12 5.65 6.93 -13.01
N LYS A 13 6.19 6.87 -14.23
CA LYS A 13 7.10 7.90 -14.74
C LYS A 13 6.42 9.27 -14.75
N TRP A 14 5.21 9.36 -15.31
CA TRP A 14 4.41 10.58 -15.33
C TRP A 14 4.15 11.14 -13.92
N PHE A 15 3.81 10.30 -12.94
CA PHE A 15 3.55 10.75 -11.57
C PHE A 15 4.75 11.48 -10.97
N PHE A 16 5.96 10.90 -11.11
CA PHE A 16 7.17 11.51 -10.56
C PHE A 16 7.68 12.73 -11.35
N THR A 17 7.11 13.05 -12.52
CA THR A 17 7.41 14.31 -13.23
C THR A 17 6.53 15.47 -12.77
N GLN A 18 5.54 15.26 -11.89
CA GLN A 18 4.57 16.30 -11.52
C GLN A 18 5.11 17.31 -10.46
N ASP A 19 6.30 17.08 -9.90
CA ASP A 19 6.95 17.93 -8.87
C ASP A 19 6.02 18.36 -7.73
N MET A 20 5.23 17.40 -7.21
CA MET A 20 4.24 17.66 -6.16
C MET A 20 4.92 17.81 -4.81
N LYS A 21 4.64 18.90 -4.08
CA LYS A 21 5.18 19.15 -2.73
C LYS A 21 4.90 18.01 -1.75
N GLU A 22 3.69 17.46 -1.80
CA GLU A 22 3.21 16.38 -0.91
C GLU A 22 2.82 15.15 -1.73
N ALA A 23 3.77 14.58 -2.50
CA ALA A 23 3.53 13.44 -3.38
C ALA A 23 3.01 12.18 -2.62
N ASN A 24 3.28 12.06 -1.32
CA ASN A 24 2.74 11.01 -0.45
C ASN A 24 1.24 11.19 -0.12
N HIS A 25 0.62 12.29 -0.54
CA HIS A 25 -0.80 12.57 -0.36
C HIS A 25 -1.56 12.67 -1.69
N PHE A 26 -1.36 11.68 -2.57
CA PHE A 26 -2.07 11.53 -3.84
C PHE A 26 -2.84 10.20 -3.87
N ASN A 27 -3.87 10.11 -3.03
CA ASN A 27 -4.55 8.85 -2.70
C ASN A 27 -5.97 8.79 -3.30
N GLN A 28 -6.48 7.56 -3.42
CA GLN A 28 -7.90 7.30 -3.68
C GLN A 28 -8.52 6.64 -2.44
N SER A 29 -9.74 7.04 -2.07
CA SER A 29 -10.42 6.55 -0.89
C SER A 29 -11.90 6.31 -1.15
N VAL A 30 -12.48 5.33 -0.46
CA VAL A 30 -13.92 5.03 -0.47
C VAL A 30 -14.44 4.87 0.94
N MET A 31 -15.69 5.26 1.17
CA MET A 31 -16.40 5.04 2.43
C MET A 31 -17.47 3.96 2.21
N LEU A 32 -17.43 2.90 3.02
CA LEU A 32 -18.38 1.79 2.95
C LEU A 32 -19.24 1.78 4.21
N THR A 33 -20.53 1.50 4.06
CA THR A 33 -21.48 1.41 5.18
C THR A 33 -22.23 0.09 5.15
N ARG A 34 -22.58 -0.42 6.33
CA ARG A 34 -23.45 -1.58 6.52
C ARG A 34 -24.24 -1.42 7.81
N THR A 35 -25.38 -2.09 7.90
CA THR A 35 -26.28 -2.01 9.06
C THR A 35 -25.76 -2.74 10.30
N ASN A 36 -25.04 -3.85 10.09
CA ASN A 36 -24.51 -4.67 11.20
C ASN A 36 -23.08 -4.25 11.54
N SER A 37 -22.65 -4.43 12.80
CA SER A 37 -21.25 -4.21 13.20
C SER A 37 -20.29 -5.12 12.42
N ILE A 38 -19.08 -4.63 12.14
CA ILE A 38 -18.00 -5.44 11.57
C ILE A 38 -17.23 -6.07 12.71
N ASP A 39 -17.01 -7.38 12.63
CA ASP A 39 -16.10 -8.07 13.54
C ASP A 39 -14.65 -7.63 13.23
N GLU A 40 -13.99 -7.06 14.23
CA GLU A 40 -12.63 -6.54 14.10
C GLU A 40 -11.62 -7.63 13.72
N GLU A 41 -11.71 -8.81 14.33
CA GLU A 41 -10.76 -9.90 14.09
C GLU A 41 -10.87 -10.40 12.64
N ILE A 42 -12.11 -10.52 12.14
CA ILE A 42 -12.37 -10.86 10.74
C ILE A 42 -11.85 -9.76 9.81
N LEU A 43 -12.02 -8.48 10.16
CA LEU A 43 -11.51 -7.36 9.36
C LEU A 43 -9.98 -7.38 9.28
N ARG A 44 -9.28 -7.58 10.40
CA ARG A 44 -7.81 -7.70 10.43
C ARG A 44 -7.32 -8.85 9.55
N LYS A 45 -7.93 -10.03 9.68
CA LYS A 45 -7.62 -11.19 8.82
C LYS A 45 -7.86 -10.89 7.35
N THR A 46 -8.93 -10.17 7.03
CA THR A 46 -9.28 -9.80 5.66
C THR A 46 -8.26 -8.81 5.09
N LEU A 47 -7.89 -7.77 5.82
CA LEU A 47 -6.87 -6.79 5.40
C LEU A 47 -5.51 -7.46 5.17
N LYS A 48 -5.11 -8.38 6.06
CA LYS A 48 -3.91 -9.20 5.86
C LYS A 48 -4.01 -10.04 4.60
N ALA A 49 -5.11 -10.76 4.38
CA ALA A 49 -5.28 -11.60 3.20
C ALA A 49 -5.24 -10.79 1.90
N ILE A 50 -5.90 -9.63 1.86
CA ILE A 50 -5.87 -8.70 0.72
C ILE A 50 -4.44 -8.24 0.43
N THR A 51 -3.72 -7.76 1.46
CA THR A 51 -2.37 -7.23 1.28
C THR A 51 -1.34 -8.30 0.93
N VAL A 52 -1.50 -9.54 1.39
CA VAL A 52 -0.65 -10.69 1.01
C VAL A 52 -0.95 -11.16 -0.42
N HIS A 53 -2.23 -11.19 -0.82
CA HIS A 53 -2.63 -11.65 -2.14
C HIS A 53 -2.32 -10.62 -3.24
N HIS A 54 -2.56 -9.33 -2.98
CA HIS A 54 -2.35 -8.24 -3.93
C HIS A 54 -0.96 -7.63 -3.77
N ASP A 55 -0.01 -8.24 -4.46
CA ASP A 55 1.40 -7.86 -4.50
C ASP A 55 1.65 -6.35 -4.64
N ALA A 56 0.92 -5.65 -5.52
CA ALA A 56 1.12 -4.22 -5.75
C ALA A 56 0.79 -3.31 -4.54
N LEU A 57 -0.01 -3.77 -3.57
CA LEU A 57 -0.30 -2.99 -2.35
C LEU A 57 0.90 -2.90 -1.41
N ARG A 58 1.92 -3.74 -1.59
CA ARG A 58 3.15 -3.73 -0.81
C ARG A 58 4.29 -2.95 -1.48
N LEU A 59 4.02 -2.31 -2.61
CA LEU A 59 4.98 -1.52 -3.37
C LEU A 59 5.45 -0.30 -2.56
N VAL A 60 6.75 -0.07 -2.54
CA VAL A 60 7.37 1.13 -1.97
C VAL A 60 8.27 1.80 -2.99
N CYS A 61 8.36 3.13 -2.94
CA CYS A 61 9.39 3.89 -3.64
C CYS A 61 10.59 4.05 -2.69
N LYS A 62 11.77 3.61 -3.12
CA LYS A 62 13.02 3.74 -2.37
C LYS A 62 13.97 4.67 -3.12
N LYS A 63 14.74 5.44 -2.36
CA LYS A 63 15.88 6.17 -2.89
C LYS A 63 17.10 5.26 -2.82
N ASP A 64 17.70 5.03 -3.98
CA ASP A 64 18.95 4.32 -4.18
C ASP A 64 20.05 5.33 -4.51
N GLU A 65 21.24 5.12 -3.97
CA GLU A 65 22.35 6.06 -4.08
C GLU A 65 22.92 6.13 -5.52
N GLU A 66 22.85 5.04 -6.28
CA GLU A 66 23.41 4.94 -7.63
C GLU A 66 22.34 5.09 -8.72
N LYS A 67 21.17 4.49 -8.52
CA LYS A 67 20.09 4.39 -9.53
C LYS A 67 19.01 5.46 -9.37
N GLY A 68 19.04 6.24 -8.30
CA GLY A 68 17.99 7.21 -7.99
C GLY A 68 16.74 6.55 -7.42
N LEU A 69 15.55 6.89 -7.91
CA LEU A 69 14.31 6.30 -7.39
C LEU A 69 14.05 4.92 -8.00
N LEU A 70 13.72 3.95 -7.16
CA LEU A 70 13.29 2.62 -7.58
C LEU A 70 11.97 2.22 -6.92
N LEU A 71 11.22 1.38 -7.62
CA LEU A 71 10.01 0.76 -7.10
C LEU A 71 10.35 -0.65 -6.65
N PHE A 72 9.96 -1.01 -5.42
CA PHE A 72 10.29 -2.29 -4.83
C PHE A 72 9.05 -2.90 -4.19
N ASN A 73 8.72 -4.12 -4.57
CA ASN A 73 7.67 -4.87 -3.93
C ASN A 73 8.20 -5.59 -2.69
N ARG A 74 7.68 -5.22 -1.51
CA ARG A 74 8.10 -5.79 -0.23
C ARG A 74 7.61 -7.24 -0.07
N PRO A 75 8.29 -8.06 0.75
CA PRO A 75 7.88 -9.43 1.00
C PRO A 75 6.49 -9.52 1.60
N ALA A 76 5.83 -10.67 1.39
CA ALA A 76 4.50 -10.91 1.95
C ALA A 76 4.54 -11.34 3.44
N ASP A 77 5.67 -11.89 3.88
CA ASP A 77 5.90 -12.31 5.27
C ASP A 77 6.42 -11.13 6.12
N LEU A 78 5.56 -10.12 6.25
CA LEU A 78 5.80 -8.97 7.12
C LEU A 78 4.82 -8.99 8.30
N PRO A 79 5.19 -8.35 9.42
CA PRO A 79 4.25 -8.06 10.49
C PRO A 79 3.03 -7.27 9.97
N ASP A 80 1.86 -7.50 10.56
CA ASP A 80 0.59 -6.91 10.13
C ASP A 80 0.65 -5.38 10.09
N GLU A 81 1.32 -4.74 11.06
CA GLU A 81 1.50 -3.29 11.14
C GLU A 81 2.32 -2.69 9.99
N GLN A 82 3.05 -3.53 9.25
CA GLN A 82 3.78 -3.12 8.06
C GLN A 82 3.00 -3.40 6.76
N LEU A 83 1.94 -4.20 6.83
CA LEU A 83 1.07 -4.55 5.71
C LEU A 83 -0.10 -3.57 5.58
N TYR A 84 -0.73 -3.17 6.68
CA TYR A 84 -1.85 -2.24 6.69
C TYR A 84 -1.91 -1.45 8.00
N SER A 85 -2.57 -0.29 7.97
CA SER A 85 -2.99 0.44 9.17
C SER A 85 -4.51 0.28 9.37
N LEU A 86 -4.93 0.13 10.63
CA LEU A 86 -6.34 0.07 11.00
C LEU A 86 -6.53 0.88 12.28
N THR A 87 -7.36 1.91 12.18
CA THR A 87 -7.79 2.72 13.33
C THR A 87 -9.26 2.46 13.57
N ILE A 88 -9.60 2.12 14.82
CA ILE A 88 -10.98 1.91 15.26
C ILE A 88 -11.37 3.11 16.09
N LEU A 89 -12.46 3.76 15.68
CA LEU A 89 -13.05 4.86 16.42
C LEU A 89 -14.18 4.27 17.25
N GLU A 90 -14.03 4.30 18.56
CA GLU A 90 -15.16 4.02 19.45
C GLU A 90 -16.20 5.13 19.28
N THR A 91 -17.45 4.74 19.07
CA THR A 91 -18.61 5.63 18.96
C THR A 91 -19.35 5.75 20.28
#